data_AF-A0A223D5Y8-F1
#
_entry.id   AF-A0A223D5Y8-F1
#
_cell.length_a   1.000
_cell.length_b   1.000
_cell.length_c   1.000
_cell.angle_alpha   90.00
_cell.angle_beta   90.00
_cell.angle_gamma   90.00
#
_symmetry.space_group_name_H-M   'P 1'
#
loop_
_entity.id
_entity.type
_entity.pdbx_description
1 polymer ?
#
loop_
_entity_poly.entity_id
_entity_poly.type
_entity_poly.pdbx_seq_one_letter_code
_entity_poly.pdbx_strand_id
1 'polypeptide(L)'
;MIQCPQEARIQSYLDGELTRDERKELARHLDHCTLCTQVLHELKRLTAWSDEALSESFSPLPDEAKIDVAQAWDTFQARLHQRNQTVEPPVETSEMIQPTSSTKMKRSWFTMAKTYQKWIAGTAAAAVVISVLTIPQVQAAAGDLLSIFRVNKIESVKITQEELRSIEQLFNGNEIGEKTIAGLGTFSVDHPSEYQSFDSEASLKEAGHPLVPMPSGYKFSSASTNPEYTVHIQLDTVKANKMLTQLGAGVQFDEKLNNKRFSLTVPKTTHYYFSDDANPNTNLSYQLIGAPKLDVPADVDVEELRRTILASPLIPSGVSKQLASIKDWQSTLPIPFVEGNDQVEEVKVNGHKGLFIKNRHGYGGSLMWEQDGLIRQLEYNNYADPSTQDAKSILLDTAKLYN
;
A
#
# COMPACT_ATOMS: atom_id res chain seq x y z
N MET A 1 60.93 7.94 2.61
CA MET A 1 59.71 7.17 2.33
C MET A 1 58.63 8.15 1.94
N ILE A 2 58.08 8.06 0.73
CA ILE A 2 56.97 8.91 0.29
C ILE A 2 55.69 8.24 0.79
N GLN A 3 54.92 8.94 1.61
CA GLN A 3 53.66 8.43 2.14
C GLN A 3 52.63 8.33 1.01
N CYS A 4 51.87 7.24 0.95
CA CYS A 4 50.80 7.09 -0.04
C CYS A 4 49.66 8.07 0.28
N PRO A 5 49.09 8.75 -0.73
CA PRO A 5 47.90 9.58 -0.57
C PRO A 5 46.68 8.71 -0.21
N GLN A 6 45.69 9.33 0.43
CA GLN A 6 44.38 8.70 0.63
C GLN A 6 43.65 8.53 -0.71
N GLU A 7 42.85 7.48 -0.82
CA GLU A 7 42.04 7.14 -2.00
C GLU A 7 41.17 8.31 -2.47
N ALA A 8 40.56 9.07 -1.54
CA ALA A 8 39.80 10.28 -1.85
C ALA A 8 40.58 11.33 -2.67
N ARG A 9 41.91 11.47 -2.46
CA ARG A 9 42.77 12.39 -3.24
C ARG A 9 43.04 11.84 -4.65
N ILE A 10 43.00 10.52 -4.83
CA ILE A 10 43.05 9.86 -6.15
C ILE A 10 41.71 10.02 -6.88
N GLN A 11 40.58 9.98 -6.15
CA GLN A 11 39.26 10.25 -6.70
C GLN A 11 39.14 11.71 -7.19
N SER A 12 39.50 12.70 -6.36
CA SER A 12 39.54 14.12 -6.80
C SER A 12 40.45 14.40 -8.00
N TYR A 13 41.45 13.54 -8.25
CA TYR A 13 42.30 13.61 -9.43
C TYR A 13 41.63 13.07 -10.71
N LEU A 14 40.76 12.06 -10.58
CA LEU A 14 39.90 11.56 -11.65
C LEU A 14 38.82 12.59 -11.99
N ASP A 15 38.14 13.11 -10.96
CA ASP A 15 37.03 14.06 -11.10
C ASP A 15 37.49 15.44 -11.63
N GLY A 16 38.77 15.76 -11.45
CA GLY A 16 39.38 17.00 -11.94
C GLY A 16 39.45 18.15 -10.92
N GLU A 17 38.96 17.92 -9.70
CA GLU A 17 38.82 18.87 -8.59
C GLU A 17 40.15 19.29 -7.93
N LEU A 18 41.27 18.63 -8.23
CA LEU A 18 42.58 19.04 -7.69
C LEU A 18 43.15 20.29 -8.35
N THR A 19 43.78 21.15 -7.55
CA THR A 19 44.51 22.31 -8.07
C THR A 19 45.67 21.90 -8.98
N ARG A 20 46.12 22.81 -9.85
CA ARG A 20 47.15 22.54 -10.86
C ARG A 20 48.45 21.96 -10.29
N ASP A 21 48.86 22.38 -9.09
CA ASP A 21 50.11 21.94 -8.49
C ASP A 21 49.97 20.64 -7.70
N GLU A 22 48.84 20.42 -7.01
CA GLU A 22 48.50 19.12 -6.42
C GLU A 22 48.34 18.03 -7.48
N ARG A 23 47.74 18.37 -8.64
CA ARG A 23 47.60 17.45 -9.78
C ARG A 23 48.96 17.01 -10.32
N LYS A 24 49.95 17.93 -10.40
CA LYS A 24 51.34 17.59 -10.79
C LYS A 24 52.05 16.76 -9.73
N GLU A 25 51.84 17.07 -8.45
CA GLU A 25 52.42 16.33 -7.34
C GLU A 25 51.93 14.88 -7.34
N LEU A 26 50.62 14.69 -7.44
CA LEU A 26 50.02 13.36 -7.46
C LEU A 26 50.34 12.58 -8.73
N ALA A 27 50.38 13.23 -9.90
CA ALA A 27 50.84 12.58 -11.14
C ALA A 27 52.25 12.00 -10.97
N ARG A 28 53.20 12.79 -10.44
CA ARG A 28 54.58 12.33 -10.17
C ARG A 28 54.64 11.18 -9.17
N HIS A 29 53.72 11.12 -8.22
CA HIS A 29 53.59 9.99 -7.29
C HIS A 29 53.06 8.73 -8.01
N LEU A 30 52.02 8.88 -8.84
CA LEU A 30 51.40 7.79 -9.62
C LEU A 30 52.36 7.18 -10.66
N ASP A 31 53.32 7.96 -11.17
CA ASP A 31 54.41 7.47 -12.04
C ASP A 31 55.37 6.49 -11.33
N HIS A 32 55.48 6.54 -10.00
CA HIS A 32 56.49 5.82 -9.22
C HIS A 32 55.92 4.88 -8.14
N CYS A 33 54.61 4.91 -7.86
CA CYS A 33 53.97 4.16 -6.79
C CYS A 33 52.92 3.18 -7.35
N THR A 34 53.36 1.94 -7.61
CA THR A 34 52.53 0.87 -8.22
C THR A 34 51.22 0.60 -7.47
N LEU A 35 51.21 0.71 -6.14
CA LEU A 35 50.00 0.56 -5.32
C LEU A 35 48.96 1.64 -5.65
N CYS A 36 49.37 2.91 -5.74
CA CYS A 36 48.46 4.00 -6.08
C CYS A 36 48.05 3.95 -7.57
N THR A 37 48.91 3.45 -8.46
CA THR A 37 48.53 3.16 -9.85
C THR A 37 47.43 2.09 -9.92
N GLN A 38 47.52 1.02 -9.11
CA GLN A 38 46.48 -0.02 -9.04
C GLN A 38 45.13 0.53 -8.54
N VAL A 39 45.14 1.31 -7.45
CA VAL A 39 43.93 1.99 -6.94
C VAL A 39 43.30 2.90 -8.00
N LEU A 40 44.12 3.69 -8.71
CA LEU A 40 43.64 4.54 -9.82
C LEU A 40 42.97 3.72 -10.95
N HIS A 41 43.49 2.54 -11.28
CA HIS A 41 42.90 1.64 -12.28
C HIS A 41 41.59 1.02 -11.79
N GLU A 42 41.50 0.64 -10.51
CA GLU A 42 40.29 0.09 -9.91
C GLU A 42 39.15 1.11 -9.87
N LEU A 43 39.43 2.33 -9.41
CA LEU A 43 38.47 3.44 -9.41
C LEU A 43 37.94 3.72 -10.83
N LYS A 44 38.83 3.83 -11.83
CA LYS A 44 38.43 4.01 -13.24
C LYS A 44 37.53 2.89 -13.76
N ARG A 45 37.80 1.63 -13.38
CA ARG A 45 36.98 0.47 -13.76
C ARG A 45 35.60 0.54 -13.12
N LEU A 46 35.52 0.98 -11.86
CA LEU A 46 34.27 1.13 -11.13
C LEU A 46 33.41 2.28 -11.67
N THR A 47 34.02 3.41 -12.06
CA THR A 47 33.33 4.50 -12.77
C THR A 47 32.78 4.02 -14.11
N ALA A 48 33.62 3.38 -14.95
CA ALA A 48 33.18 2.91 -16.27
C ALA A 48 32.04 1.89 -16.20
N TRP A 49 32.09 0.95 -15.24
CA TRP A 49 30.99 0.03 -14.97
C TRP A 49 29.71 0.75 -14.50
N SER A 50 29.84 1.79 -13.69
CA SER A 50 28.70 2.59 -13.23
C SER A 50 28.05 3.35 -14.38
N ASP A 51 28.84 3.99 -15.23
CA ASP A 51 28.35 4.71 -16.41
C ASP A 51 27.62 3.77 -17.39
N GLU A 52 28.17 2.56 -17.62
CA GLU A 52 27.54 1.52 -18.46
C GLU A 52 26.22 1.05 -17.86
N ALA A 53 26.20 0.66 -16.57
CA ALA A 53 24.99 0.19 -15.89
C ALA A 53 23.90 1.27 -15.78
N LEU A 54 24.29 2.54 -15.58
CA LEU A 54 23.37 3.68 -15.59
C LEU A 54 22.85 3.97 -17.01
N SER A 55 23.71 3.91 -18.03
CA SER A 55 23.30 4.10 -19.44
C SER A 55 22.30 3.04 -19.91
N GLU A 56 22.50 1.76 -19.53
CA GLU A 56 21.51 0.71 -19.78
C GLU A 56 20.19 0.95 -19.03
N SER A 57 20.26 1.41 -17.78
CA SER A 57 19.08 1.62 -16.92
C SER A 57 18.28 2.89 -17.24
N PHE A 58 18.93 3.92 -17.79
CA PHE A 58 18.36 5.25 -18.05
C PHE A 58 18.36 5.63 -19.54
N SER A 59 18.62 4.68 -20.44
CA SER A 59 18.34 4.86 -21.88
C SER A 59 16.86 5.23 -22.04
N PRO A 60 16.53 6.38 -22.67
CA PRO A 60 15.14 6.76 -22.86
C PRO A 60 14.43 5.69 -23.68
N LEU A 61 13.34 5.16 -23.13
CA LEU A 61 12.43 4.31 -23.89
C LEU A 61 11.99 5.10 -25.13
N PRO A 62 11.96 4.49 -26.32
CA PRO A 62 11.37 5.16 -27.48
C PRO A 62 9.90 5.43 -27.16
N ASP A 63 9.52 6.71 -27.21
CA ASP A 63 8.12 7.13 -27.18
C ASP A 63 7.33 6.28 -28.20
N GLU A 64 6.15 5.82 -27.80
CA GLU A 64 5.29 4.84 -28.51
C GLU A 64 5.67 3.35 -28.42
N ALA A 65 6.63 2.93 -27.59
CA ALA A 65 6.74 1.52 -27.21
C ALA A 65 5.50 1.07 -26.41
N LYS A 66 4.47 0.54 -27.09
CA LYS A 66 3.37 -0.21 -26.45
C LYS A 66 3.94 -1.48 -25.82
N ILE A 67 4.31 -1.38 -24.55
CA ILE A 67 4.79 -2.52 -23.76
C ILE A 67 3.63 -3.48 -23.59
N ASP A 68 3.63 -4.58 -24.36
CA ASP A 68 2.75 -5.71 -24.11
C ASP A 68 3.21 -6.37 -22.81
N VAL A 69 2.52 -6.03 -21.71
CA VAL A 69 2.83 -6.50 -20.36
C VAL A 69 2.71 -8.04 -20.27
N ALA A 70 1.83 -8.67 -21.05
CA ALA A 70 1.71 -10.12 -21.09
C ALA A 70 2.92 -10.76 -21.77
N GLN A 71 3.33 -10.24 -22.93
CA GLN A 71 4.54 -10.71 -23.63
C GLN A 71 5.83 -10.45 -22.83
N ALA A 72 5.92 -9.30 -22.14
CA ALA A 72 7.03 -8.98 -21.25
C ALA A 72 7.09 -9.94 -20.06
N TRP A 73 5.94 -10.27 -19.47
CA TRP A 73 5.83 -11.26 -18.40
C TRP A 73 6.22 -12.67 -18.85
N ASP A 74 5.73 -13.12 -19.99
CA ASP A 74 6.10 -14.42 -20.57
C ASP A 74 7.61 -14.48 -20.88
N THR A 75 8.21 -13.38 -21.35
CA THR A 75 9.65 -13.26 -21.59
C THR A 75 10.46 -13.33 -20.29
N PHE A 76 10.01 -12.66 -19.23
CA PHE A 76 10.62 -12.74 -17.90
C PHE A 76 10.55 -14.16 -17.33
N GLN A 77 9.38 -14.80 -17.42
CA GLN A 77 9.16 -16.18 -17.01
C GLN A 77 10.08 -17.15 -17.77
N ALA A 78 10.22 -17.01 -19.09
CA ALA A 78 11.12 -17.82 -19.90
C ALA A 78 12.59 -17.69 -19.49
N ARG A 79 13.07 -16.46 -19.20
CA ARG A 79 14.44 -16.22 -18.71
C ARG A 79 14.71 -16.87 -17.34
N LEU A 80 13.73 -16.84 -16.42
CA LEU A 80 13.85 -17.52 -15.13
C LEU A 80 13.90 -19.05 -15.30
N HIS A 81 13.11 -19.62 -16.21
CA HIS A 81 13.15 -21.05 -16.50
C HIS A 81 14.50 -21.50 -17.08
N GLN A 82 15.14 -20.71 -17.95
CA GLN A 82 16.49 -21.00 -18.46
C GLN A 82 17.56 -20.93 -17.36
N ARG A 83 17.47 -19.97 -16.43
CA ARG A 83 18.47 -19.79 -15.36
C ARG A 83 18.50 -20.95 -14.35
N ASN A 84 17.40 -21.69 -14.21
CA ASN A 84 17.33 -22.91 -13.40
C ASN A 84 17.78 -24.19 -14.14
N GLN A 85 18.12 -24.11 -15.43
CA GLN A 85 18.60 -25.26 -16.22
C GLN A 85 20.13 -25.30 -16.37
N THR A 86 20.84 -24.20 -16.12
CA THR A 86 22.30 -24.07 -16.31
C THR A 86 23.13 -24.30 -15.05
N VAL A 87 22.54 -24.76 -13.95
CA VAL A 87 23.29 -25.26 -12.78
C VAL A 87 23.54 -26.76 -12.96
N GLU A 88 24.59 -27.12 -13.69
CA GLU A 88 25.11 -28.48 -13.67
C GLU A 88 25.68 -28.79 -12.27
N PRO A 89 25.27 -29.88 -11.61
CA PRO A 89 25.88 -30.32 -10.36
C PRO A 89 27.28 -30.91 -10.62
N PRO A 90 28.24 -30.80 -9.69
CA PRO A 90 29.56 -31.41 -9.83
C PRO A 90 29.48 -32.94 -9.95
N VAL A 91 30.27 -33.52 -10.85
CA VAL A 91 30.28 -34.96 -11.17
C VAL A 91 31.31 -35.72 -10.33
N GLU A 92 30.83 -36.73 -9.60
CA GLU A 92 31.55 -37.90 -9.06
C GLU A 92 32.66 -37.65 -7.99
N THR A 93 32.80 -38.49 -6.96
CA THR A 93 33.06 -39.94 -7.03
C THR A 93 32.16 -40.84 -6.17
N SER A 94 32.04 -42.10 -6.62
CA SER A 94 31.34 -43.17 -5.90
C SER A 94 32.22 -43.83 -4.83
N GLU A 95 31.63 -44.16 -3.68
CA GLU A 95 31.99 -45.39 -2.96
C GLU A 95 30.73 -46.12 -2.46
N MET A 96 30.76 -47.45 -2.48
CA MET A 96 29.59 -48.33 -2.41
C MET A 96 29.20 -48.70 -0.97
N ILE A 97 27.95 -48.46 -0.55
CA ILE A 97 27.23 -49.35 0.38
C ILE A 97 25.74 -49.47 -0.02
N GLN A 98 25.32 -50.69 -0.38
CA GLN A 98 23.93 -51.19 -0.29
C GLN A 98 23.86 -52.18 0.90
N PRO A 99 22.69 -52.65 1.40
CA PRO A 99 21.31 -52.54 0.90
C PRO A 99 20.39 -51.81 1.95
N THR A 100 19.05 -51.81 1.98
CA THR A 100 18.00 -52.74 1.50
C THR A 100 16.69 -52.01 1.08
N SER A 101 15.74 -52.80 0.59
CA SER A 101 14.36 -52.46 0.22
C SER A 101 13.48 -51.88 1.35
N SER A 102 12.77 -50.79 1.09
CA SER A 102 11.39 -50.64 1.60
C SER A 102 10.45 -49.85 0.67
N THR A 103 9.36 -50.53 0.35
CA THR A 103 8.11 -50.19 -0.34
C THR A 103 7.69 -48.71 -0.41
N LYS A 104 7.44 -48.22 -1.62
CA LYS A 104 6.71 -46.95 -1.89
C LYS A 104 5.27 -47.04 -1.36
N MET A 105 4.87 -46.15 -0.45
CA MET A 105 3.47 -46.03 0.01
C MET A 105 2.81 -44.77 -0.56
N LYS A 106 2.03 -44.92 -1.64
CA LYS A 106 1.12 -43.87 -2.13
C LYS A 106 -0.08 -43.77 -1.18
N ARG A 107 -0.26 -42.65 -0.48
CA ARG A 107 -1.49 -42.37 0.28
C ARG A 107 -2.54 -41.75 -0.63
N SER A 108 -3.43 -42.59 -1.15
CA SER A 108 -4.69 -42.16 -1.77
C SER A 108 -5.68 -41.76 -0.68
N TRP A 109 -6.30 -40.59 -0.83
CA TRP A 109 -7.31 -40.07 0.11
C TRP A 109 -8.75 -40.20 -0.40
N PHE A 110 -8.95 -40.82 -1.58
CA PHE A 110 -10.25 -41.02 -2.21
C PHE A 110 -10.79 -42.46 -2.10
N THR A 111 -10.98 -42.97 -0.89
CA THR A 111 -11.79 -44.20 -0.65
C THR A 111 -12.43 -44.23 0.75
N MET A 112 -13.40 -43.37 1.04
CA MET A 112 -14.46 -43.66 2.02
C MET A 112 -15.74 -42.88 1.71
N ALA A 113 -16.49 -43.38 0.73
CA ALA A 113 -17.87 -42.97 0.47
C ALA A 113 -18.71 -44.17 0.03
N LYS A 114 -19.13 -44.99 1.00
CA LYS A 114 -20.24 -45.95 0.86
C LYS A 114 -20.69 -46.49 2.21
N THR A 115 -21.99 -46.33 2.47
CA THR A 115 -22.88 -47.04 3.41
C THR A 115 -23.45 -46.16 4.52
N TYR A 116 -24.49 -45.38 4.20
CA TYR A 116 -25.75 -45.37 4.97
C TYR A 116 -26.89 -44.73 4.15
N GLN A 117 -27.59 -45.56 3.36
CA GLN A 117 -28.92 -45.23 2.83
C GLN A 117 -29.94 -46.08 3.59
N LYS A 118 -30.92 -45.43 4.24
CA LYS A 118 -32.28 -45.93 4.54
C LYS A 118 -33.03 -44.89 5.37
N TRP A 119 -33.74 -43.98 4.71
CA TRP A 119 -35.02 -43.38 5.13
C TRP A 119 -35.58 -42.59 3.95
N ILE A 120 -36.47 -43.21 3.17
CA ILE A 120 -37.33 -42.52 2.18
C ILE A 120 -38.73 -43.13 2.29
N ALA A 121 -39.67 -42.33 2.80
CA ALA A 121 -41.12 -42.38 2.55
C ALA A 121 -41.75 -41.18 3.32
N GLY A 122 -42.52 -40.28 2.71
CA GLY A 122 -42.78 -40.11 1.29
C GLY A 122 -43.60 -38.85 0.97
N THR A 123 -43.51 -38.45 -0.31
CA THR A 123 -44.64 -38.05 -1.17
C THR A 123 -45.35 -36.69 -0.96
N ALA A 124 -44.86 -35.65 -1.66
CA ALA A 124 -45.63 -34.63 -2.41
C ALA A 124 -44.64 -33.60 -2.99
N ALA A 125 -44.13 -33.79 -4.21
CA ALA A 125 -44.75 -33.27 -5.43
C ALA A 125 -44.88 -31.72 -5.48
N ALA A 126 -43.80 -31.08 -5.95
CA ALA A 126 -43.79 -29.87 -6.79
C ALA A 126 -44.99 -28.89 -6.68
N ALA A 127 -44.93 -27.95 -5.73
CA ALA A 127 -45.78 -26.75 -5.75
C ALA A 127 -45.18 -25.50 -5.05
N VAL A 128 -44.32 -25.66 -4.04
CA VAL A 128 -43.97 -24.55 -3.12
C VAL A 128 -42.65 -23.82 -3.45
N VAL A 129 -41.71 -24.45 -4.15
CA VAL A 129 -40.38 -23.84 -4.39
C VAL A 129 -40.33 -22.92 -5.62
N ILE A 130 -41.25 -23.10 -6.58
CA ILE A 130 -41.27 -22.31 -7.83
C ILE A 130 -42.06 -21.00 -7.66
N SER A 131 -43.01 -20.92 -6.73
CA SER A 131 -43.86 -19.73 -6.54
C SER A 131 -43.19 -18.58 -5.78
N VAL A 132 -42.18 -18.85 -4.95
CA VAL A 132 -41.44 -17.81 -4.21
C VAL A 132 -40.52 -17.00 -5.14
N LEU A 133 -40.00 -17.62 -6.21
CA LEU A 133 -39.12 -16.97 -7.20
C LEU A 133 -39.88 -16.17 -8.26
N THR A 134 -41.21 -16.25 -8.31
CA THR A 134 -42.06 -15.44 -9.21
C THR A 134 -42.63 -14.18 -8.56
N ILE A 135 -42.28 -13.89 -7.29
CA ILE A 135 -42.65 -12.63 -6.64
C ILE A 135 -41.56 -11.60 -6.99
N PRO A 136 -41.89 -10.46 -7.64
CA PRO A 136 -40.89 -9.42 -7.98
C PRO A 136 -40.16 -8.83 -6.75
N GLN A 137 -40.70 -9.04 -5.56
CA GLN A 137 -40.15 -8.57 -4.28
C GLN A 137 -39.16 -9.57 -3.63
N VAL A 138 -38.83 -10.69 -4.27
CA VAL A 138 -37.81 -11.66 -3.80
C VAL A 138 -36.52 -11.59 -4.63
N GLN A 139 -36.47 -10.76 -5.69
CA GLN A 139 -35.22 -10.41 -6.38
C GLN A 139 -34.29 -9.47 -5.56
N ALA A 140 -34.65 -9.15 -4.31
CA ALA A 140 -33.87 -8.29 -3.40
C ALA A 140 -32.88 -9.05 -2.48
N ALA A 141 -32.82 -10.38 -2.56
CA ALA A 141 -31.86 -11.20 -1.81
C ALA A 141 -30.62 -11.51 -2.69
N ALA A 142 -29.42 -10.98 -2.44
CA ALA A 142 -28.98 -10.09 -1.35
C ALA A 142 -28.10 -8.96 -1.90
N GLY A 143 -28.68 -7.76 -2.06
CA GLY A 143 -27.94 -6.56 -2.47
C GLY A 143 -27.18 -5.86 -1.32
N ASP A 144 -27.51 -6.17 -0.07
CA ASP A 144 -26.87 -5.63 1.13
C ASP A 144 -26.14 -6.73 1.91
N LEU A 145 -25.02 -7.21 1.36
CA LEU A 145 -24.12 -8.14 2.07
C LEU A 145 -23.28 -7.35 3.09
N LEU A 146 -23.98 -6.84 4.12
CA LEU A 146 -23.51 -6.18 5.35
C LEU A 146 -22.05 -5.73 5.30
N SER A 147 -21.81 -4.48 4.88
CA SER A 147 -20.47 -3.91 4.73
C SER A 147 -19.52 -4.37 5.83
N ILE A 148 -18.46 -5.07 5.42
CA ILE A 148 -17.55 -5.79 6.31
C ILE A 148 -16.85 -4.82 7.27
N PHE A 149 -16.65 -3.58 6.83
CA PHE A 149 -16.16 -2.50 7.66
C PHE A 149 -17.30 -1.81 8.41
N ARG A 150 -17.29 -1.98 9.73
CA ARG A 150 -18.08 -1.21 10.70
C ARG A 150 -17.14 -0.42 11.59
N VAL A 151 -16.39 0.49 10.97
CA VAL A 151 -15.34 1.27 11.62
C VAL A 151 -15.91 2.00 12.83
N ASN A 152 -15.40 1.67 14.02
CA ASN A 152 -15.70 2.33 15.29
C ASN A 152 -14.43 2.56 16.15
N LYS A 153 -13.26 2.31 15.55
CA LYS A 153 -11.92 2.41 16.14
C LYS A 153 -10.93 2.82 15.05
N ILE A 154 -9.89 3.53 15.46
CA ILE A 154 -8.70 3.78 14.66
C ILE A 154 -7.46 3.27 15.38
N GLU A 155 -6.48 2.78 14.62
CA GLU A 155 -5.21 2.29 15.13
C GLU A 155 -4.06 2.71 14.22
N SER A 156 -2.96 3.20 14.78
CA SER A 156 -1.79 3.64 14.01
C SER A 156 -0.97 2.45 13.52
N VAL A 157 -0.69 2.40 12.22
CA VAL A 157 0.26 1.47 11.61
C VAL A 157 1.48 2.27 11.16
N LYS A 158 2.67 1.87 11.60
CA LYS A 158 3.92 2.50 11.18
C LYS A 158 4.39 1.91 9.86
N ILE A 159 4.87 2.77 8.97
CA ILE A 159 5.52 2.37 7.72
C ILE A 159 6.90 3.04 7.63
N THR A 160 7.92 2.35 7.12
CA THR A 160 9.19 3.03 6.80
C THR A 160 9.11 3.75 5.45
N GLN A 161 10.06 4.62 5.15
CA GLN A 161 10.14 5.29 3.85
C GLN A 161 10.40 4.30 2.69
N GLU A 162 11.05 3.18 2.96
CA GLU A 162 11.32 2.09 2.02
C GLU A 162 10.06 1.27 1.77
N GLU A 163 9.27 1.01 2.82
CA GLU A 163 7.96 0.36 2.70
C GLU A 163 6.97 1.25 1.94
N LEU A 164 6.94 2.57 2.22
CA LEU A 164 6.12 3.52 1.49
C LEU A 164 6.46 3.54 -0.02
N ARG A 165 7.75 3.69 -0.37
CA ARG A 165 8.20 3.64 -1.77
C ARG A 165 7.85 2.32 -2.45
N SER A 166 7.92 1.20 -1.72
CA SER A 166 7.56 -0.12 -2.23
C SER A 166 6.05 -0.21 -2.51
N ILE A 167 5.21 0.37 -1.65
CA ILE A 167 3.76 0.50 -1.86
C ILE A 167 3.48 1.41 -3.06
N GLU A 168 4.10 2.59 -3.13
CA GLU A 168 3.98 3.51 -4.27
C GLU A 168 4.35 2.82 -5.59
N GLN A 169 5.42 2.03 -5.63
CA GLN A 169 5.84 1.28 -6.82
C GLN A 169 4.81 0.23 -7.30
N LEU A 170 4.00 -0.34 -6.40
CA LEU A 170 2.91 -1.26 -6.77
C LEU A 170 1.73 -0.54 -7.44
N PHE A 171 1.54 0.75 -7.14
CA PHE A 171 0.45 1.58 -7.65
C PHE A 171 0.89 2.63 -8.68
N ASN A 172 2.19 2.79 -8.92
CA ASN A 172 2.76 3.83 -9.78
C ASN A 172 2.35 3.64 -11.26
N GLY A 173 1.39 4.47 -11.67
CA GLY A 173 0.90 4.57 -13.04
C GLY A 173 -0.44 5.30 -13.09
N ASN A 174 -0.54 6.47 -12.44
CA ASN A 174 -1.78 7.16 -12.04
C ASN A 174 -2.67 7.75 -13.17
N GLU A 175 -2.86 7.03 -14.28
CA GLU A 175 -3.81 7.38 -15.33
C GLU A 175 -5.24 6.89 -15.03
N ILE A 176 -6.25 7.47 -15.67
CA ILE A 176 -7.65 7.07 -15.54
C ILE A 176 -7.91 5.88 -16.47
N GLY A 177 -8.42 4.76 -15.94
CA GLY A 177 -8.80 3.59 -16.75
C GLY A 177 -8.65 2.24 -16.04
N GLU A 178 -8.92 1.17 -16.78
CA GLU A 178 -8.61 -0.21 -16.36
C GLU A 178 -7.10 -0.44 -16.43
N LYS A 179 -6.50 -0.94 -15.34
CA LYS A 179 -5.09 -1.30 -15.26
C LYS A 179 -4.93 -2.75 -14.86
N THR A 180 -3.92 -3.40 -15.43
CA THR A 180 -3.45 -4.69 -14.95
C THR A 180 -2.31 -4.47 -13.97
N ILE A 181 -2.47 -4.83 -12.68
CA ILE A 181 -1.33 -4.92 -11.77
C ILE A 181 -0.51 -6.14 -12.20
N ALA A 182 0.68 -5.95 -12.77
CA ALA A 182 1.75 -6.94 -12.97
C ALA A 182 1.31 -8.41 -13.25
N GLY A 183 0.31 -8.60 -14.11
CA GLY A 183 -0.25 -9.93 -14.43
C GLY A 183 -1.04 -10.63 -13.31
N LEU A 184 -1.35 -9.96 -12.20
CA LEU A 184 -2.07 -10.49 -11.03
C LEU A 184 -3.59 -10.29 -11.10
N GLY A 185 -4.07 -9.28 -11.84
CA GLY A 185 -5.48 -8.94 -11.88
C GLY A 185 -5.75 -7.57 -12.50
N THR A 186 -7.01 -7.25 -12.70
CA THR A 186 -7.45 -5.95 -13.20
C THR A 186 -8.03 -5.08 -12.07
N PHE A 187 -7.74 -3.79 -12.18
CA PHE A 187 -8.15 -2.74 -11.24
C PHE A 187 -8.75 -1.61 -12.06
N SER A 188 -9.97 -1.19 -11.74
CA SER A 188 -10.61 -0.02 -12.35
C SER A 188 -11.17 0.90 -11.28
N VAL A 189 -11.19 2.20 -11.54
CA VAL A 189 -11.72 3.18 -10.59
C VAL A 189 -12.89 3.93 -11.22
N ASP A 190 -14.05 3.81 -10.60
CA ASP A 190 -15.24 4.56 -10.95
C ASP A 190 -15.22 5.88 -10.17
N HIS A 191 -15.05 7.00 -10.89
CA HIS A 191 -15.19 8.36 -10.37
C HIS A 191 -16.50 8.98 -10.88
N PRO A 192 -17.62 8.85 -10.16
CA PRO A 192 -18.95 9.31 -10.61
C PRO A 192 -19.15 10.83 -10.58
N SER A 193 -18.24 11.61 -9.98
CA SER A 193 -18.41 13.07 -9.82
C SER A 193 -17.08 13.80 -9.74
N GLU A 194 -17.12 15.12 -9.96
CA GLU A 194 -15.96 16.01 -9.91
C GLU A 194 -15.76 16.62 -8.51
N TYR A 195 -14.57 17.17 -8.27
CA TYR A 195 -14.27 17.98 -7.09
C TYR A 195 -15.17 19.22 -7.04
N GLN A 196 -15.74 19.51 -5.87
CA GLN A 196 -16.55 20.72 -5.66
C GLN A 196 -15.87 21.63 -4.62
N SER A 197 -15.95 22.94 -4.82
CA SER A 197 -15.48 23.95 -3.86
C SER A 197 -16.58 24.97 -3.56
N PHE A 198 -16.56 25.50 -2.34
CA PHE A 198 -17.55 26.40 -1.78
C PHE A 198 -16.84 27.55 -1.07
N ASP A 199 -17.20 28.77 -1.42
CA ASP A 199 -16.65 30.03 -0.90
C ASP A 199 -17.38 30.55 0.34
N SER A 200 -18.53 29.96 0.69
CA SER A 200 -19.38 30.40 1.78
C SER A 200 -20.21 29.26 2.36
N GLU A 201 -20.63 29.40 3.63
CA GLU A 201 -21.59 28.49 4.25
C GLU A 201 -22.94 28.47 3.49
N ALA A 202 -23.29 29.58 2.83
CA ALA A 202 -24.51 29.68 2.04
C ALA A 202 -24.45 28.75 0.80
N SER A 203 -23.38 28.81 0.01
CA SER A 203 -23.21 27.96 -1.17
C SER A 203 -23.06 26.48 -0.80
N LEU A 204 -22.36 26.18 0.30
CA LEU A 204 -22.25 24.83 0.85
C LEU A 204 -23.62 24.23 1.27
N LYS A 205 -24.46 25.04 1.93
CA LYS A 205 -25.80 24.66 2.37
C LYS A 205 -26.79 24.51 1.20
N GLU A 206 -26.71 25.39 0.21
CA GLU A 206 -27.53 25.32 -1.01
C GLU A 206 -27.24 24.03 -1.80
N ALA A 207 -25.97 23.63 -1.87
CA ALA A 207 -25.54 22.35 -2.44
C ALA A 207 -25.86 21.12 -1.55
N GLY A 208 -26.52 21.30 -0.40
CA GLY A 208 -26.99 20.20 0.45
C GLY A 208 -25.90 19.52 1.29
N HIS A 209 -24.73 20.13 1.45
CA HIS A 209 -23.67 19.62 2.32
C HIS A 209 -23.88 20.10 3.78
N PRO A 210 -23.44 19.32 4.78
CA PRO A 210 -23.61 19.70 6.18
C PRO A 210 -22.78 20.94 6.54
N LEU A 211 -23.35 21.82 7.35
CA LEU A 211 -22.59 22.86 8.06
C LEU A 211 -22.00 22.28 9.34
N VAL A 212 -20.89 22.86 9.80
CA VAL A 212 -20.16 22.43 11.01
C VAL A 212 -19.98 23.61 11.96
N PRO A 213 -19.94 23.39 13.28
CA PRO A 213 -19.63 24.44 14.25
C PRO A 213 -18.35 25.23 13.94
N MET A 214 -18.45 26.56 14.02
CA MET A 214 -17.34 27.49 13.83
C MET A 214 -16.42 27.51 15.07
N PRO A 215 -15.10 27.29 14.92
CA PRO A 215 -14.14 27.49 16.01
C PRO A 215 -14.12 28.95 16.49
N SER A 216 -14.03 29.15 17.81
CA SER A 216 -13.99 30.50 18.39
C SER A 216 -12.70 31.24 18.00
N GLY A 217 -12.84 32.47 17.48
CA GLY A 217 -11.71 33.28 16.97
C GLY A 217 -11.39 33.05 15.48
N TYR A 218 -12.10 32.15 14.80
CA TYR A 218 -11.91 31.86 13.39
C TYR A 218 -13.13 32.27 12.56
N LYS A 219 -12.92 32.46 11.25
CA LYS A 219 -13.97 32.61 10.24
C LYS A 219 -13.94 31.46 9.23
N PHE A 220 -15.08 31.20 8.61
CA PHE A 220 -15.17 30.35 7.42
C PHE A 220 -14.36 30.97 6.28
N SER A 221 -13.40 30.22 5.74
CA SER A 221 -12.65 30.60 4.54
C SER A 221 -13.23 29.95 3.30
N SER A 222 -13.45 28.64 3.35
CA SER A 222 -13.98 27.84 2.25
C SER A 222 -14.32 26.42 2.72
N ALA A 223 -14.99 25.65 1.87
CA ALA A 223 -15.10 24.20 2.00
C ALA A 223 -14.87 23.55 0.63
N SER A 224 -14.57 22.26 0.64
CA SER A 224 -14.52 21.45 -0.59
C SER A 224 -14.98 20.03 -0.34
N THR A 225 -15.39 19.34 -1.41
CA THR A 225 -15.65 17.90 -1.36
C THR A 225 -14.89 17.14 -2.41
N ASN A 226 -14.16 16.14 -1.95
CA ASN A 226 -13.69 15.05 -2.78
C ASN A 226 -14.83 14.02 -2.95
N PRO A 227 -15.14 13.60 -4.18
CA PRO A 227 -16.25 12.71 -4.49
C PRO A 227 -16.04 11.31 -3.88
N GLU A 228 -17.14 10.59 -3.69
CA GLU A 228 -17.07 9.13 -3.49
C GLU A 228 -16.51 8.48 -4.76
N TYR A 229 -15.64 7.49 -4.62
CA TYR A 229 -15.14 6.69 -5.73
C TYR A 229 -15.06 5.21 -5.35
N THR A 230 -15.20 4.33 -6.34
CA THR A 230 -15.15 2.88 -6.11
C THR A 230 -14.03 2.24 -6.90
N VAL A 231 -13.12 1.56 -6.21
CA VAL A 231 -12.06 0.75 -6.80
C VAL A 231 -12.59 -0.67 -6.95
N HIS A 232 -12.75 -1.13 -8.19
CA HIS A 232 -13.08 -2.52 -8.51
C HIS A 232 -11.80 -3.32 -8.71
N ILE A 233 -11.78 -4.55 -8.21
CA ILE A 233 -10.63 -5.45 -8.23
C ILE A 233 -11.08 -6.81 -8.75
N GLN A 234 -10.38 -7.39 -9.73
CA GLN A 234 -10.57 -8.77 -10.18
C GLN A 234 -9.22 -9.49 -10.21
N LEU A 235 -9.11 -10.60 -9.47
CA LEU A 235 -7.86 -11.35 -9.29
C LEU A 235 -7.75 -12.52 -10.28
N ASP A 236 -6.62 -12.64 -10.97
CA ASP A 236 -6.22 -13.85 -11.70
C ASP A 236 -5.49 -14.77 -10.72
N THR A 237 -6.23 -15.67 -10.08
CA THR A 237 -5.67 -16.55 -9.03
C THR A 237 -4.67 -17.54 -9.59
N VAL A 238 -4.77 -17.89 -10.88
CA VAL A 238 -3.85 -18.82 -11.54
C VAL A 238 -2.45 -18.18 -11.66
N LYS A 239 -2.39 -16.94 -12.16
CA LYS A 239 -1.12 -16.18 -12.23
C LYS A 239 -0.62 -15.78 -10.84
N ALA A 240 -1.51 -15.34 -9.95
CA ALA A 240 -1.14 -14.99 -8.58
C ALA A 240 -0.56 -16.18 -7.80
N ASN A 241 -1.19 -17.35 -7.86
CA ASN A 241 -0.69 -18.56 -7.20
C ASN A 241 0.61 -19.07 -7.82
N LYS A 242 0.81 -18.91 -9.15
CA LYS A 242 2.09 -19.20 -9.79
C LYS A 242 3.20 -18.28 -9.24
N MET A 243 2.94 -16.98 -9.13
CA MET A 243 3.89 -16.01 -8.55
C MET A 243 4.18 -16.31 -7.06
N LEU A 244 3.16 -16.52 -6.24
CA LEU A 244 3.31 -16.88 -4.82
C LEU A 244 4.16 -18.16 -4.63
N THR A 245 3.96 -19.15 -5.50
CA THR A 245 4.73 -20.39 -5.49
C THR A 245 6.19 -20.15 -5.90
N GLN A 246 6.44 -19.33 -6.93
CA GLN A 246 7.79 -18.95 -7.38
C GLN A 246 8.56 -18.15 -6.32
N LEU A 247 7.87 -17.31 -5.55
CA LEU A 247 8.44 -16.53 -4.45
C LEU A 247 8.52 -17.31 -3.12
N GLY A 248 8.11 -18.59 -3.10
CA GLY A 248 8.18 -19.45 -1.92
C GLY A 248 7.26 -19.01 -0.76
N ALA A 249 6.20 -18.25 -1.04
CA ALA A 249 5.36 -17.61 -0.02
C ALA A 249 4.59 -18.61 0.88
N GLY A 250 4.47 -19.88 0.47
CA GLY A 250 3.78 -20.92 1.25
C GLY A 250 2.26 -20.76 1.36
N VAL A 251 1.69 -19.80 0.63
CA VAL A 251 0.25 -19.48 0.59
C VAL A 251 -0.26 -19.40 -0.85
N GLN A 252 -1.57 -19.59 -1.00
CA GLN A 252 -2.28 -19.51 -2.28
C GLN A 252 -3.66 -18.87 -2.03
N PHE A 253 -4.18 -18.16 -3.03
CA PHE A 253 -5.56 -17.70 -3.12
C PHE A 253 -6.47 -18.86 -3.50
N ASP A 254 -7.66 -18.95 -2.90
CA ASP A 254 -8.69 -19.91 -3.30
C ASP A 254 -9.02 -19.72 -4.79
N GLU A 255 -9.08 -20.82 -5.56
CA GLU A 255 -9.46 -20.83 -6.97
C GLU A 255 -10.85 -20.20 -7.19
N LYS A 256 -11.74 -20.26 -6.20
CA LYS A 256 -13.04 -19.59 -6.22
C LYS A 256 -12.95 -18.07 -6.36
N LEU A 257 -11.81 -17.44 -6.10
CA LEU A 257 -11.62 -15.99 -6.23
C LEU A 257 -11.32 -15.56 -7.67
N ASN A 258 -11.06 -16.52 -8.57
CA ASN A 258 -10.59 -16.23 -9.94
C ASN A 258 -11.62 -15.42 -10.74
N ASN A 259 -11.19 -14.26 -11.25
CA ASN A 259 -12.00 -13.28 -11.98
C ASN A 259 -13.23 -12.74 -11.22
N LYS A 260 -13.40 -13.07 -9.93
CA LYS A 260 -14.45 -12.46 -9.12
C LYS A 260 -14.14 -10.99 -8.85
N ARG A 261 -15.18 -10.16 -8.86
CA ARG A 261 -15.09 -8.75 -8.54
C ARG A 261 -15.26 -8.52 -7.05
N PHE A 262 -14.31 -7.78 -6.49
CA PHE A 262 -14.38 -7.15 -5.18
C PHE A 262 -14.49 -5.65 -5.44
N SER A 263 -15.09 -4.88 -4.53
CA SER A 263 -15.05 -3.43 -4.65
C SER A 263 -14.79 -2.74 -3.31
N LEU A 264 -13.98 -1.68 -3.36
CA LEU A 264 -13.67 -0.80 -2.24
C LEU A 264 -14.21 0.59 -2.57
N THR A 265 -15.31 0.97 -1.94
CA THR A 265 -15.85 2.34 -2.04
C THR A 265 -15.19 3.21 -0.99
N VAL A 266 -14.45 4.23 -1.45
CA VAL A 266 -13.92 5.30 -0.62
C VAL A 266 -14.94 6.45 -0.65
N PRO A 267 -15.56 6.78 0.49
CA PRO A 267 -16.71 7.67 0.52
C PRO A 267 -16.35 9.13 0.30
N LYS A 268 -17.37 9.93 -0.05
CA LYS A 268 -17.26 11.39 -0.15
C LYS A 268 -16.61 11.96 1.11
N THR A 269 -15.61 12.81 0.89
CA THR A 269 -14.89 13.51 1.95
C THR A 269 -15.19 15.00 1.86
N THR A 270 -15.58 15.62 2.97
CA THR A 270 -15.78 17.09 3.04
C THR A 270 -14.68 17.73 3.87
N HIS A 271 -14.01 18.73 3.32
CA HIS A 271 -13.04 19.59 4.01
C HIS A 271 -13.65 20.96 4.27
N TYR A 272 -13.34 21.53 5.43
CA TYR A 272 -13.73 22.86 5.87
C TYR A 272 -12.45 23.60 6.26
N TYR A 273 -12.28 24.82 5.77
CA TYR A 273 -11.11 25.65 6.00
C TYR A 273 -11.52 26.90 6.78
N PHE A 274 -10.77 27.19 7.84
CA PHE A 274 -11.00 28.32 8.72
C PHE A 274 -9.73 29.16 8.84
N SER A 275 -9.89 30.48 8.81
CA SER A 275 -8.81 31.46 9.00
C SER A 275 -8.94 32.12 10.37
N ASP A 276 -7.81 32.34 11.03
CA ASP A 276 -7.72 33.11 12.27
C ASP A 276 -7.85 34.61 11.96
N ASP A 277 -8.75 35.29 12.66
CA ASP A 277 -9.04 36.72 12.48
C ASP A 277 -7.89 37.66 12.89
N ALA A 278 -7.05 37.21 13.82
CA ALA A 278 -5.93 37.97 14.39
C ALA A 278 -4.59 37.60 13.73
N ASN A 279 -4.42 36.38 13.24
CA ASN A 279 -3.16 35.91 12.64
C ASN A 279 -3.38 35.17 11.30
N PRO A 280 -3.18 35.83 10.13
CA PRO A 280 -3.37 35.19 8.82
C PRO A 280 -2.35 34.07 8.50
N ASN A 281 -1.35 33.84 9.35
CA ASN A 281 -0.43 32.70 9.26
C ASN A 281 -0.92 31.48 10.05
N THR A 282 -2.07 31.59 10.71
CA THR A 282 -2.72 30.50 11.45
C THR A 282 -3.97 30.03 10.72
N ASN A 283 -3.96 28.75 10.34
CA ASN A 283 -5.04 28.08 9.66
C ASN A 283 -5.52 26.88 10.48
N LEU A 284 -6.82 26.68 10.51
CA LEU A 284 -7.45 25.50 11.10
C LEU A 284 -8.32 24.85 10.02
N SER A 285 -8.24 23.53 9.88
CA SER A 285 -9.13 22.78 8.99
C SER A 285 -9.87 21.69 9.76
N TYR A 286 -11.06 21.36 9.29
CA TYR A 286 -11.84 20.21 9.75
C TYR A 286 -12.19 19.35 8.54
N GLN A 287 -12.13 18.04 8.68
CA GLN A 287 -12.40 17.08 7.63
C GLN A 287 -13.31 15.98 8.16
N LEU A 288 -14.34 15.67 7.36
CA LEU A 288 -15.29 14.60 7.61
C LEU A 288 -15.18 13.55 6.51
N ILE A 289 -14.84 12.32 6.90
CA ILE A 289 -14.64 11.17 6.02
C ILE A 289 -15.61 10.07 6.46
N GLY A 290 -16.35 9.47 5.54
CA GLY A 290 -17.12 8.26 5.85
C GLY A 290 -16.22 7.04 6.10
N ALA A 291 -16.77 5.99 6.72
CA ALA A 291 -16.10 4.69 6.72
C ALA A 291 -16.02 4.10 5.28
N PRO A 292 -14.85 3.58 4.85
CA PRO A 292 -14.73 2.88 3.58
C PRO A 292 -15.56 1.59 3.59
N LYS A 293 -16.17 1.24 2.46
CA LYS A 293 -16.98 0.02 2.32
C LYS A 293 -16.24 -0.99 1.46
N LEU A 294 -16.05 -2.19 1.98
CA LEU A 294 -15.56 -3.33 1.21
C LEU A 294 -16.75 -4.25 0.89
N ASP A 295 -16.99 -4.47 -0.40
CA ASP A 295 -17.93 -5.45 -0.94
C ASP A 295 -17.17 -6.69 -1.44
N VAL A 296 -17.68 -7.87 -1.07
CA VAL A 296 -17.03 -9.17 -1.28
C VAL A 296 -18.09 -10.19 -1.67
N PRO A 297 -17.86 -11.02 -2.71
CA PRO A 297 -18.81 -12.04 -3.12
C PRO A 297 -19.17 -13.03 -2.00
N ALA A 298 -20.45 -13.38 -1.91
CA ALA A 298 -21.05 -14.10 -0.78
C ALA A 298 -20.44 -15.47 -0.43
N ASP A 299 -19.72 -16.09 -1.36
CA ASP A 299 -19.12 -17.43 -1.25
C ASP A 299 -17.59 -17.40 -1.03
N VAL A 300 -17.05 -16.24 -0.62
CA VAL A 300 -15.65 -16.02 -0.28
C VAL A 300 -15.43 -16.09 1.23
N ASP A 301 -14.44 -16.88 1.66
CA ASP A 301 -13.91 -16.79 3.02
C ASP A 301 -12.99 -15.54 3.13
N VAL A 302 -13.52 -14.51 3.80
CA VAL A 302 -12.87 -13.21 3.97
C VAL A 302 -11.62 -13.31 4.86
N GLU A 303 -11.58 -14.23 5.83
CA GLU A 303 -10.45 -14.39 6.73
C GLU A 303 -9.32 -15.18 6.06
N GLU A 304 -9.65 -16.17 5.22
CA GLU A 304 -8.69 -16.81 4.31
C GLU A 304 -8.10 -15.81 3.31
N LEU A 305 -8.95 -14.97 2.68
CA LEU A 305 -8.49 -13.91 1.78
C LEU A 305 -7.54 -12.95 2.49
N ARG A 306 -7.91 -12.46 3.68
CA ARG A 306 -7.05 -11.61 4.54
C ARG A 306 -5.72 -12.29 4.85
N ARG A 307 -5.74 -13.55 5.28
CA ARG A 307 -4.54 -14.33 5.60
C ARG A 307 -3.60 -14.46 4.41
N THR A 308 -4.14 -14.76 3.22
CA THR A 308 -3.33 -14.89 1.99
C THR A 308 -2.79 -13.53 1.53
N ILE A 309 -3.56 -12.44 1.63
CA ILE A 309 -3.08 -11.09 1.34
C ILE A 309 -1.94 -10.69 2.29
N LEU A 310 -2.08 -10.91 3.60
CA LEU A 310 -1.04 -10.56 4.58
C LEU A 310 0.22 -11.44 4.46
N ALA A 311 0.08 -12.71 4.08
CA ALA A 311 1.21 -13.59 3.80
C ALA A 311 1.82 -13.39 2.40
N SER A 312 1.22 -12.54 1.56
CA SER A 312 1.71 -12.24 0.22
C SER A 312 2.93 -11.31 0.26
N PRO A 313 3.97 -11.53 -0.57
CA PRO A 313 5.09 -10.62 -0.71
C PRO A 313 4.72 -9.26 -1.37
N LEU A 314 3.44 -9.08 -1.74
CA LEU A 314 2.90 -7.80 -2.21
C LEU A 314 2.76 -6.75 -1.10
N ILE A 315 2.72 -7.14 0.17
CA ILE A 315 2.68 -6.20 1.30
C ILE A 315 4.04 -6.24 2.02
N PRO A 316 4.69 -5.09 2.26
CA PRO A 316 5.94 -5.06 3.01
C PRO A 316 5.80 -5.73 4.38
N SER A 317 6.82 -6.49 4.79
CA SER A 317 6.67 -7.43 5.91
C SER A 317 6.48 -6.75 7.28
N GLY A 318 6.87 -5.49 7.45
CA GLY A 318 6.59 -4.70 8.66
C GLY A 318 5.13 -4.27 8.72
N VAL A 319 4.60 -3.78 7.59
CA VAL A 319 3.17 -3.45 7.42
C VAL A 319 2.29 -4.67 7.63
N SER A 320 2.60 -5.81 6.98
CA SER A 320 1.86 -7.07 7.10
C SER A 320 1.71 -7.53 8.56
N LYS A 321 2.82 -7.54 9.33
CA LYS A 321 2.80 -7.95 10.74
C LYS A 321 1.91 -7.06 11.61
N GLN A 322 1.92 -5.75 11.38
CA GLN A 322 1.08 -4.81 12.13
C GLN A 322 -0.40 -5.00 11.77
N LEU A 323 -0.73 -5.06 10.48
CA LEU A 323 -2.10 -5.35 10.03
C LEU A 323 -2.62 -6.70 10.55
N ALA A 324 -1.75 -7.71 10.66
CA ALA A 324 -2.08 -9.02 11.25
C ALA A 324 -2.32 -8.97 12.76
N SER A 325 -1.67 -8.06 13.50
CA SER A 325 -1.91 -7.91 14.96
C SER A 325 -3.26 -7.28 15.30
N ILE A 326 -3.86 -6.51 14.38
CA ILE A 326 -5.22 -5.97 14.51
C ILE A 326 -6.22 -7.13 14.38
N LYS A 327 -6.65 -7.71 15.50
CA LYS A 327 -7.60 -8.85 15.52
C LYS A 327 -9.01 -8.41 15.14
N ASP A 328 -9.44 -7.25 15.62
CA ASP A 328 -10.78 -6.68 15.39
C ASP A 328 -10.77 -5.77 14.14
N TRP A 329 -10.24 -6.31 13.05
CA TRP A 329 -9.93 -5.55 11.83
C TRP A 329 -11.18 -5.07 11.09
N GLN A 330 -12.32 -5.73 11.29
CA GLN A 330 -13.61 -5.35 10.70
C GLN A 330 -14.20 -4.09 11.33
N SER A 331 -13.79 -3.75 12.58
CA SER A 331 -14.23 -2.53 13.27
C SER A 331 -13.12 -1.49 13.45
N THR A 332 -11.88 -1.82 13.05
CA THR A 332 -10.70 -0.98 13.28
C THR A 332 -10.10 -0.55 11.95
N LEU A 333 -10.07 0.76 11.69
CA LEU A 333 -9.38 1.32 10.52
C LEU A 333 -7.88 1.52 10.85
N PRO A 334 -6.96 0.80 10.19
CA PRO A 334 -5.53 1.09 10.28
C PRO A 334 -5.21 2.41 9.57
N ILE A 335 -4.41 3.24 10.22
CA ILE A 335 -3.98 4.54 9.69
C ILE A 335 -2.46 4.52 9.52
N PRO A 336 -1.93 4.62 8.30
CA PRO A 336 -0.49 4.59 8.06
C PRO A 336 0.18 5.91 8.48
N PHE A 337 1.34 5.81 9.12
CA PHE A 337 2.22 6.95 9.47
C PHE A 337 3.68 6.63 9.20
N VAL A 338 4.45 7.63 8.73
CA VAL A 338 5.84 7.39 8.34
C VAL A 338 6.75 7.51 9.56
N GLU A 339 7.43 6.42 9.90
CA GLU A 339 8.35 6.40 11.04
C GLU A 339 9.50 7.40 10.85
N GLY A 340 9.75 8.19 11.91
CA GLY A 340 10.78 9.25 11.90
C GLY A 340 10.36 10.58 11.28
N ASN A 341 9.24 10.63 10.53
CA ASN A 341 8.65 11.89 10.07
C ASN A 341 7.58 12.39 11.05
N ASP A 342 6.66 11.50 11.44
CA ASP A 342 5.48 11.84 12.22
C ASP A 342 5.63 11.37 13.68
N GLN A 343 5.27 12.23 14.64
CA GLN A 343 5.16 11.82 16.05
C GLN A 343 3.68 11.62 16.38
N VAL A 344 3.28 10.36 16.58
CA VAL A 344 1.89 9.97 16.85
C VAL A 344 1.73 9.64 18.32
N GLU A 345 0.71 10.23 18.95
CA GLU A 345 0.33 10.00 20.34
C GLU A 345 -1.14 9.57 20.42
N GLU A 346 -1.44 8.51 21.18
CA GLU A 346 -2.83 8.17 21.50
C GLU A 346 -3.43 9.19 22.48
N VAL A 347 -4.66 9.62 22.21
CA VAL A 347 -5.40 10.62 22.98
C VAL A 347 -6.85 10.21 23.17
N LYS A 348 -7.56 10.92 24.05
CA LYS A 348 -9.03 10.85 24.14
C LYS A 348 -9.64 12.12 23.58
N VAL A 349 -10.58 11.96 22.65
CA VAL A 349 -11.37 13.04 22.07
C VAL A 349 -12.82 12.76 22.40
N ASN A 350 -13.50 13.62 23.14
CA ASN A 350 -14.92 13.44 23.50
C ASN A 350 -15.26 12.08 24.16
N GLY A 351 -14.27 11.40 24.76
CA GLY A 351 -14.40 10.04 25.32
C GLY A 351 -14.01 8.91 24.36
N HIS A 352 -13.95 9.19 23.05
CA HIS A 352 -13.49 8.29 22.00
C HIS A 352 -11.95 8.20 21.96
N LYS A 353 -11.42 7.11 21.40
CA LYS A 353 -9.98 6.97 21.12
C LYS A 353 -9.64 7.83 19.89
N GLY A 354 -8.64 8.68 20.04
CA GLY A 354 -8.09 9.49 18.95
C GLY A 354 -6.58 9.32 18.81
N LEU A 355 -6.04 9.84 17.71
CA LEU A 355 -4.62 9.95 17.41
C LEU A 355 -4.30 11.44 17.23
N PHE A 356 -3.36 11.97 18.02
CA PHE A 356 -2.73 13.25 17.77
C PHE A 356 -1.43 13.02 17.00
N ILE A 357 -1.23 13.74 15.91
CA ILE A 357 -0.09 13.60 15.01
C ILE A 357 0.60 14.96 14.93
N LYS A 358 1.82 15.06 15.47
CA LYS A 358 2.60 16.29 15.39
C LYS A 358 3.21 16.42 14.00
N ASN A 359 3.02 17.58 13.38
CA ASN A 359 3.56 17.85 12.04
C ASN A 359 5.09 17.90 12.09
N ARG A 360 5.75 17.21 11.14
CA ARG A 360 7.22 17.07 11.01
C ARG A 360 7.99 18.38 11.16
N HIS A 361 7.42 19.50 10.69
CA HIS A 361 8.07 20.81 10.69
C HIS A 361 7.80 21.66 11.95
N GLY A 362 7.04 21.17 12.93
CA GLY A 362 6.79 21.86 14.21
C GLY A 362 5.73 22.96 14.16
N TYR A 363 5.30 23.41 12.98
CA TYR A 363 4.25 24.43 12.79
C TYR A 363 2.85 24.02 13.28
N GLY A 364 2.65 22.82 13.85
CA GLY A 364 1.37 22.40 14.38
C GLY A 364 1.18 20.88 14.39
N GLY A 365 -0.03 20.43 14.05
CA GLY A 365 -0.38 19.01 14.02
C GLY A 365 -1.83 18.75 13.62
N SER A 366 -2.19 17.48 13.56
CA SER A 366 -3.56 17.02 13.34
C SER A 366 -4.05 16.16 14.50
N LEU A 367 -5.36 16.15 14.69
CA LEU A 367 -6.08 15.36 15.67
C LEU A 367 -7.17 14.60 14.93
N MET A 368 -7.11 13.27 14.96
CA MET A 368 -8.06 12.43 14.24
C MET A 368 -8.71 11.43 15.18
N TRP A 369 -10.02 11.22 15.03
CA TRP A 369 -10.79 10.27 15.82
C TRP A 369 -11.95 9.70 14.99
N GLU A 370 -12.52 8.60 15.44
CA GLU A 370 -13.77 8.06 14.90
C GLU A 370 -14.91 8.44 15.86
N GLN A 371 -16.04 8.84 15.27
CA GLN A 371 -17.30 9.02 15.99
C GLN A 371 -18.50 8.81 15.05
N ASP A 372 -19.45 7.96 15.46
CA ASP A 372 -20.71 7.67 14.76
C ASP A 372 -20.56 7.09 13.33
N GLY A 373 -19.52 6.27 13.10
CA GLY A 373 -19.18 5.68 11.80
C GLY A 373 -18.49 6.65 10.84
N LEU A 374 -18.05 7.81 11.34
CA LEU A 374 -17.44 8.89 10.58
C LEU A 374 -16.08 9.24 11.20
N ILE A 375 -15.04 9.25 10.37
CA ILE A 375 -13.71 9.69 10.76
C ILE A 375 -13.69 11.21 10.69
N ARG A 376 -13.23 11.84 11.77
CA ARG A 376 -13.06 13.27 11.90
C ARG A 376 -11.58 13.56 12.01
N GLN A 377 -11.11 14.58 11.28
CA GLN A 377 -9.77 15.12 11.44
C GLN A 377 -9.86 16.63 11.63
N LEU A 378 -9.21 17.13 12.66
CA LEU A 378 -8.87 18.55 12.80
C LEU A 378 -7.39 18.71 12.47
N GLU A 379 -7.03 19.79 11.80
CA GLU A 379 -5.64 20.18 11.58
C GLU A 379 -5.45 21.64 12.00
N TYR A 380 -4.33 21.92 12.65
CA TYR A 380 -3.93 23.25 13.07
C TYR A 380 -2.51 23.49 12.60
N ASN A 381 -2.30 24.58 11.84
CA ASN A 381 -0.98 25.03 11.41
C ASN A 381 -0.82 26.53 11.70
N ASN A 382 0.28 26.89 12.34
CA ASN A 382 0.73 28.26 12.57
C ASN A 382 2.15 28.42 12.00
N TYR A 383 2.25 29.01 10.81
CA TYR A 383 3.53 29.18 10.12
C TYR A 383 4.40 30.30 10.71
N ALA A 384 3.88 31.11 11.63
CA ALA A 384 4.63 32.17 12.30
C ALA A 384 5.36 31.69 13.57
N ASP A 385 4.93 30.58 14.18
CA ASP A 385 5.57 30.01 15.38
C ASP A 385 5.77 28.48 15.25
N PRO A 386 6.95 28.02 14.80
CA PRO A 386 7.29 26.59 14.75
C PRO A 386 7.44 25.92 16.13
N SER A 387 7.29 26.65 17.24
CA SER A 387 7.49 26.11 18.58
C SER A 387 6.23 25.49 19.20
N THR A 388 5.06 25.58 18.54
CA THR A 388 3.70 25.25 19.06
C THR A 388 3.60 24.02 19.99
N GLN A 389 3.94 24.21 21.27
CA GLN A 389 3.74 23.20 22.33
C GLN A 389 2.24 23.00 22.62
N ASP A 390 1.41 23.99 22.27
CA ASP A 390 -0.02 24.02 22.56
C ASP A 390 -0.93 23.52 21.42
N ALA A 391 -0.39 23.16 20.24
CA ALA A 391 -1.20 22.69 19.10
C ALA A 391 -2.14 21.52 19.49
N LYS A 392 -1.64 20.61 20.32
CA LYS A 392 -2.41 19.49 20.89
C LYS A 392 -3.58 19.98 21.76
N SER A 393 -3.37 20.99 22.61
CA SER A 393 -4.44 21.55 23.45
C SER A 393 -5.48 22.27 22.60
N ILE A 394 -5.04 23.13 21.68
CA ILE A 394 -5.91 23.85 20.74
C ILE A 394 -6.84 22.86 20.02
N LEU A 395 -6.29 21.80 19.44
CA LEU A 395 -7.06 20.77 18.74
C LEU A 395 -8.03 20.01 19.66
N LEU A 396 -7.59 19.62 20.86
CA LEU A 396 -8.45 18.92 21.84
C LEU A 396 -9.57 19.82 22.40
N ASP A 397 -9.32 21.12 22.54
CA ASP A 397 -10.31 22.10 22.96
C ASP A 397 -11.30 22.40 21.81
N THR A 398 -10.82 22.55 20.58
CA THR A 398 -11.67 22.71 19.39
C THR A 398 -12.52 21.46 19.13
N ALA A 399 -12.01 20.25 19.35
CA ALA A 399 -12.75 19.01 19.14
C ALA A 399 -14.01 18.88 20.00
N LYS A 400 -14.10 19.61 21.13
CA LYS A 400 -15.30 19.68 21.98
C LYS A 400 -16.51 20.27 21.25
N LEU A 401 -16.29 21.02 20.16
CA LEU A 401 -17.37 21.56 19.32
C LEU A 401 -18.04 20.49 18.44
N TYR A 402 -17.37 19.37 18.19
CA TYR A 402 -17.81 18.31 17.26
C TYR A 402 -18.22 17.01 17.97
N ASN A 403 -18.77 17.16 19.20
CA ASN A 403 -19.47 16.11 19.95
C ASN A 403 -20.77 15.67 19.25
#